data_AF-A0A1G4BSA1-F1
#
_entry.id   AF-A0A1G4BSA1-F1
#
_cell.length_a   1.000
_cell.length_b   1.000
_cell.length_c   1.000
_cell.angle_alpha   90.00
_cell.angle_beta   90.00
_cell.angle_gamma   90.00
#
_symmetry.space_group_name_H-M   'P 1'
#
loop_
_entity.id
_entity.type
_entity.pdbx_description
1 polymer ?
#
loop_
_entity_poly.entity_id
_entity_poly.type
_entity_poly.pdbx_seq_one_letter_code
_entity_poly.pdbx_strand_id
1 'polypeptide(L)' 'LIRVLIFFIFKKNKKKLRLIINYKKLNEIIKKNYYLLPFIIKFKEILYGA' A
#
# COMPACT_ATOMS: atom_id res chain seq x y z
N LEU A 1 -19.77 -11.47 10.02
CA LEU A 1 -19.16 -10.15 9.74
C LEU A 1 -17.69 -10.18 10.15
N ILE A 2 -16.78 -9.77 9.28
CA ILE A 2 -15.35 -9.64 9.62
C ILE A 2 -15.16 -8.35 10.43
N ARG A 3 -14.59 -8.45 11.63
CA ARG A 3 -14.19 -7.28 12.42
C ARG A 3 -12.86 -6.75 11.90
N VAL A 4 -12.81 -5.45 11.64
CA VAL A 4 -11.62 -4.76 11.13
C VAL A 4 -11.18 -3.72 12.16
N LEU A 5 -9.88 -3.64 12.43
CA LEU A 5 -9.33 -2.65 13.36
C LEU A 5 -9.12 -1.32 12.63
N ILE A 6 -9.37 -0.22 13.34
CA ILE A 6 -9.18 1.15 12.84
C ILE A 6 -8.19 1.86 13.77
N PHE A 7 -7.25 2.59 13.18
CA PHE A 7 -6.21 3.35 13.88
C PHE A 7 -6.27 4.81 13.49
N PHE A 8 -5.98 5.69 14.45
CA PHE A 8 -5.76 7.11 14.21
C PHE A 8 -4.27 7.41 14.38
N ILE A 9 -3.61 7.88 13.32
CA ILE A 9 -2.16 8.09 13.30
C ILE A 9 -1.82 9.51 12.84
N PHE A 10 -0.92 10.18 13.56
CA PHE A 10 -0.29 11.41 13.12
C PHE A 10 0.89 11.10 12.20
N LYS A 11 0.94 11.73 11.01
CA LYS A 11 2.11 11.59 10.13
C LYS A 11 3.23 12.51 10.60
N LYS A 12 4.48 12.04 10.47
CA LYS A 12 5.74 12.70 10.90
C LYS A 12 5.82 14.21 10.62
N ASN A 13 5.27 14.68 9.49
CA ASN A 13 5.26 16.10 9.09
C ASN A 13 3.86 16.70 8.87
N LYS A 14 2.77 16.01 9.25
CA LYS A 14 1.41 16.55 9.04
C LYS A 14 0.74 16.79 10.38
N LYS A 15 0.31 18.03 10.61
CA LYS A 15 -0.58 18.46 11.71
C LYS A 15 -1.96 17.78 11.72
N LYS A 16 -2.25 16.89 10.76
CA LYS A 16 -3.57 16.26 10.57
C LYS A 16 -3.50 14.77 10.93
N LEU A 17 -4.43 14.37 11.79
CA LEU A 17 -4.71 12.98 12.13
C LEU A 17 -5.26 12.24 10.90
N ARG A 18 -4.84 10.99 10.70
CA ARG A 18 -5.36 10.13 9.64
C ARG A 18 -5.96 8.87 10.23
N LEU A 19 -7.12 8.50 9.71
CA LEU A 19 -7.73 7.19 9.94
C LEU A 19 -7.07 6.17 9.02
N ILE A 20 -6.65 5.03 9.58
CA ILE A 20 -6.02 3.93 8.88
C ILE A 20 -6.73 2.63 9.28
N ILE A 21 -7.08 1.81 8.31
CA ILE A 21 -7.76 0.54 8.53
C ILE A 21 -6.72 -0.60 8.48
N ASN A 22 -6.79 -1.54 9.42
CA ASN A 22 -5.93 -2.71 9.44
C ASN A 22 -6.41 -3.77 8.43
N TYR A 23 -5.77 -3.81 7.27
CA TYR A 23 -6.11 -4.75 6.21
C TYR A 23 -5.46 -6.14 6.33
N LYS A 24 -4.70 -6.48 7.39
CA LYS A 24 -3.98 -7.77 7.46
C LYS A 24 -4.88 -8.98 7.19
N LYS A 25 -5.94 -9.16 7.99
CA LYS A 25 -6.90 -10.26 7.83
C LYS A 25 -7.65 -10.21 6.50
N LEU A 26 -8.01 -9.02 6.03
CA LEU A 26 -8.68 -8.86 4.74
C LEU A 26 -7.77 -9.26 3.58
N ASN A 27 -6.48 -8.95 3.68
CA ASN A 27 -5.49 -9.28 2.66
C ASN A 27 -5.23 -10.79 2.54
N GLU A 28 -5.44 -11.57 3.59
CA GLU A 28 -5.33 -13.04 3.56
C GLU A 28 -6.53 -13.68 2.86
N ILE A 29 -7.73 -13.09 3.01
CA ILE A 29 -8.98 -13.64 2.48
C ILE A 29 -9.15 -13.30 0.99
N ILE A 30 -8.67 -12.13 0.55
CA ILE A 30 -8.86 -11.66 -0.83
C ILE A 30 -7.95 -12.42 -1.80
N LYS A 31 -8.54 -13.03 -2.84
CA LYS A 31 -7.80 -13.61 -3.99
C LYS A 31 -6.93 -12.53 -4.62
N LYS A 32 -5.62 -12.76 -4.63
CA LYS A 32 -4.65 -11.84 -5.24
C LYS A 32 -4.66 -11.98 -6.75
N ASN A 33 -4.77 -10.85 -7.43
CA ASN A 33 -4.52 -10.74 -8.86
C ASN A 33 -3.16 -10.07 -9.03
N TYR A 34 -2.12 -10.87 -9.19
CA TYR A 34 -0.74 -10.38 -9.25
C TYR A 34 -0.44 -9.81 -10.63
N TYR A 35 -0.06 -8.54 -10.65
CA TYR A 35 0.50 -7.90 -11.83
C TYR A 35 1.99 -7.66 -11.61
N LEU A 36 2.80 -7.99 -12.62
CA LEU A 36 4.22 -7.71 -12.59
C LEU A 36 4.44 -6.20 -12.70
N LEU A 37 4.86 -5.57 -11.61
CA LEU A 37 5.33 -4.20 -11.61
C LEU A 37 6.86 -4.22 -11.76
N PRO A 38 7.42 -3.64 -12.83
CA PRO A 38 8.85 -3.55 -12.98
C PRO A 38 9.45 -2.73 -11.84
N PHE A 39 10.63 -3.13 -11.38
CA PHE A 39 11.38 -2.36 -10.41
C PHE A 39 11.74 -0.98 -10.98
N ILE A 40 11.88 0.03 -10.12
CA ILE A 40 12.06 1.42 -10.58
C ILE A 40 13.32 1.60 -11.43
N ILE A 41 14.39 0.82 -11.20
CA ILE A 41 15.60 0.84 -12.04
C ILE A 41 15.25 0.38 -13.46
N LYS A 42 14.60 -0.77 -13.60
CA LYS A 42 14.13 -1.29 -14.90
C LYS A 42 13.18 -0.32 -15.59
N PHE A 43 12.32 0.36 -14.84
CA PHE A 43 11.42 1.38 -15.38
C PHE A 43 12.16 2.63 -15.86
N LYS A 44 13.21 3.07 -15.14
CA LYS A 44 14.08 4.17 -15.57
C LYS A 44 14.87 3.82 -16.83
N GLU A 45 15.39 2.60 -16.94
CA GLU A 45 16.07 2.12 -18.14
C GLU A 45 15.13 2.14 -19.36
N ILE A 46 13.86 1.75 -19.18
CA ILE A 46 12.84 1.82 -20.24
C ILE A 46 12.54 3.28 -20.63
N LEU A 47 12.44 4.19 -19.67
CA LEU A 47 12.07 5.58 -19.92
C LEU A 47 13.22 6.44 -20.47
N TYR A 48 14.44 6.20 -20.01
CA TYR A 48 15.59 7.05 -20.28
C TYR A 48 16.65 6.37 -21.16
N GLY A 49 16.53 5.06 -21.43
CA GLY A 49 17.28 4.33 -22.45
C GLY A 49 18.79 4.57 -22.45
N ALA A 50 19.52 3.81 -21.62
CA ALA A 50 20.99 3.82 -21.48
C ALA A 50 21.61 5.14 -21.00
#